data_AF-A0A9E5SUG2-F1
#
_entry.id   AF-A0A9E5SUG2-F1
#
_cell.length_a   1.000
_cell.length_b   1.000
_cell.length_c   1.000
_cell.angle_alpha   90.00
_cell.angle_beta   90.00
_cell.angle_gamma   90.00
#
_symmetry.space_group_name_H-M   'P 1'
#
loop_
_entity.id
_entity.type
_entity.pdbx_description
1 polymer ?
#
loop_
_entity_poly.entity_id
_entity_poly.type
_entity_poly.pdbx_seq_one_letter_code
_entity_poly.pdbx_strand_id
1 'polypeptide(L)' 'MITRITLDMLTETGVSVKTQKYIEDGGVEYAVGDPHRCAYINSERGRREIAAALPEPYLSAVMAVWGDRPMVEEAAGPGC' A
#
# COMPACT_ATOMS: atom_id res chain seq x y z
N MET A 1 -18.08 -0.24 -9.35
CA MET A 1 -17.42 0.16 -8.08
C MET A 1 -15.94 0.38 -8.40
N ILE A 2 -15.44 1.58 -8.14
CA ILE A 2 -14.08 2.00 -8.46
C ILE A 2 -13.25 1.82 -7.19
N THR A 3 -12.10 1.16 -7.25
CA THR A 3 -11.18 1.07 -6.12
C THR A 3 -9.99 1.97 -6.39
N ARG A 4 -9.75 2.94 -5.50
CA ARG A 4 -8.56 3.78 -5.54
C ARG A 4 -7.60 3.34 -4.45
N ILE A 5 -6.35 3.15 -4.86
CA ILE A 5 -5.24 2.87 -3.98
C ILE A 5 -4.39 4.14 -3.93
N THR A 6 -4.12 4.63 -2.74
CA THR A 6 -3.24 5.77 -2.49
C THR A 6 -2.03 5.28 -1.71
N LEU A 7 -0.85 5.55 -2.24
CA LEU A 7 0.41 5.34 -1.55
C LEU A 7 0.75 6.64 -0.82
N ASP A 8 0.77 6.59 0.50
CA ASP A 8 1.02 7.71 1.39
C ASP A 8 2.30 7.44 2.20
N MET A 9 3.05 8.49 2.52
CA MET A 9 4.34 8.38 3.21
C MET A 9 5.27 7.29 2.62
N LEU A 10 5.35 7.20 1.28
CA LEU A 10 6.26 6.29 0.60
C LEU A 10 7.70 6.77 0.80
N THR A 11 8.46 6.05 1.62
CA THR A 11 9.87 6.28 1.92
C THR A 11 10.68 5.02 1.67
N GLU A 12 12.01 5.11 1.80
CA GLU A 12 12.91 3.96 1.71
C GLU A 12 12.70 2.94 2.85
N THR A 13 12.07 3.34 3.96
CA THR A 13 11.87 2.50 5.14
C THR A 13 10.46 1.93 5.25
N GLY A 14 9.47 2.51 4.57
CA GLY A 14 8.09 2.04 4.62
C GLY A 14 7.15 2.77 3.68
N VAL A 15 5.89 2.34 3.66
CA VAL A 15 4.81 2.96 2.90
C VAL A 15 3.50 2.73 3.61
N SER A 16 2.59 3.69 3.54
CA SER A 16 1.21 3.52 3.94
C SER A 16 0.31 3.37 2.72
N VAL A 17 -0.32 2.22 2.59
CA VAL A 17 -1.28 1.93 1.53
C VAL A 17 -2.68 2.21 2.05
N LYS A 18 -3.40 3.11 1.39
CA LYS A 18 -4.82 3.38 1.65
C LYS A 18 -5.65 2.89 0.47
N THR A 19 -6.58 1.99 0.74
CA THR A 19 -7.53 1.46 -0.24
C THR A 19 -8.93 1.98 0.08
N GLN A 20 -9.53 2.71 -0.85
CA GLN A 20 -10.88 3.25 -0.72
C GLN A 20 -11.73 2.82 -1.92
N LYS A 21 -12.95 2.35 -1.62
CA LYS A 21 -13.94 2.03 -2.63
C LYS A 21 -14.81 3.25 -2.90
N TYR A 22 -15.15 3.44 -4.16
CA TYR A 22 -16.00 4.51 -4.66
C TYR A 22 -17.11 3.93 -5.56
N ILE A 23 -18.26 4.58 -5.57
CA ILE A 23 -19.33 4.35 -6.53
C ILE A 23 -19.55 5.63 -7.32
N GLU A 24 -19.80 5.50 -8.62
CA GLU A 24 -20.19 6.61 -9.46
C GLU A 24 -21.71 6.58 -9.58
N ASP A 25 -22.37 7.68 -9.21
CA ASP A 25 -23.80 7.88 -9.40
C ASP A 25 -24.02 9.26 -10.03
N GLY A 26 -24.60 9.28 -11.23
CA GLY A 26 -24.89 10.53 -11.95
C GLY A 26 -23.65 11.41 -12.26
N GLY A 27 -22.46 10.83 -12.35
CA GLY A 27 -21.20 11.55 -12.57
C GLY A 27 -20.53 12.10 -11.29
N VAL A 28 -21.06 11.77 -10.11
CA VAL A 28 -20.45 12.10 -8.81
C VAL A 28 -19.89 10.82 -8.18
N GLU A 29 -18.63 10.87 -7.76
CA GLU A 29 -17.97 9.76 -7.07
C GLU A 29 -18.22 9.83 -5.55
N TYR A 30 -18.85 8.80 -4.99
CA TYR A 30 -19.10 8.67 -3.55
C TYR A 30 -18.21 7.60 -2.94
N ALA A 31 -17.52 7.92 -1.83
CA ALA A 31 -16.76 6.93 -1.08
C ALA A 31 -17.71 5.97 -0.37
N VAL A 32 -17.46 4.66 -0.50
CA VAL A 32 -18.27 3.60 0.13
C VAL A 32 -17.47 2.91 1.22
N GLY A 33 -18.01 2.97 2.44
CA GLY A 33 -17.41 2.37 3.62
C GLY A 33 -16.12 3.05 4.09
N ASP A 34 -15.54 2.51 5.16
CA ASP A 34 -14.31 3.03 5.73
C ASP A 34 -13.08 2.72 4.85
N PRO A 35 -12.13 3.66 4.72
CA PRO A 35 -10.86 3.39 4.06
C PRO A 35 -10.07 2.34 4.83
N HIS A 36 -9.56 1.34 4.13
CA HIS A 36 -8.61 0.41 4.70
C HIS A 36 -7.20 0.98 4.56
N ARG A 37 -6.49 1.15 5.69
CA ARG A 37 -5.10 1.64 5.69
C ARG A 37 -4.20 0.58 6.30
N CYS A 38 -3.22 0.13 5.53
CA CYS A 38 -2.15 -0.75 5.98
C CYS A 38 -0.82 -0.03 5.85
N ALA A 39 0.02 -0.14 6.88
CA ALA A 39 1.40 0.32 6.81
C ALA A 39 2.30 -0.89 6.58
N TYR A 40 3.19 -0.79 5.61
CA TYR A 40 4.21 -1.79 5.33
C TYR A 40 5.58 -1.17 5.56
N ILE A 41 6.51 -1.99 6.06
CA ILE A 41 7.90 -1.60 6.25
C ILE A 41 8.76 -2.30 5.20
N ASN A 42 9.87 -1.65 4.81
CA ASN A 42 10.82 -2.18 3.85
C ASN A 42 11.71 -3.28 4.47
N SER A 43 11.06 -4.36 4.92
CA SER A 43 11.65 -5.59 5.40
C SER A 43 11.42 -6.72 4.41
N GLU A 44 12.08 -7.86 4.59
CA GLU A 44 11.84 -9.04 3.76
C GLU A 44 10.38 -9.51 3.82
N ARG A 45 9.73 -9.44 4.99
CA ARG A 45 8.33 -9.83 5.16
C ARG A 45 7.40 -8.79 4.54
N GLY A 46 7.60 -7.51 4.84
CA GLY A 46 6.79 -6.42 4.30
C GLY A 46 6.82 -6.35 2.77
N ARG A 47 7.98 -6.65 2.15
CA ARG A 47 8.10 -6.81 0.68
C ARG A 47 7.22 -7.93 0.12
N ARG A 48 7.10 -9.05 0.82
CA ARG A 48 6.24 -10.18 0.39
C ARG A 48 4.77 -9.85 0.59
N GLU A 49 4.41 -9.26 1.72
CA GLU A 49 3.04 -8.86 2.02
C GLU A 49 2.54 -7.81 1.02
N ILE A 50 3.35 -6.77 0.76
CA ILE A 50 2.96 -5.71 -0.16
C ILE A 50 2.90 -6.19 -1.62
N ALA A 51 3.75 -7.15 -2.01
CA ALA A 51 3.68 -7.76 -3.34
C ALA A 51 2.41 -8.59 -3.55
N ALA A 52 1.85 -9.16 -2.49
CA ALA A 52 0.55 -9.84 -2.54
C ALA A 52 -0.63 -8.85 -2.43
N ALA A 53 -0.44 -7.71 -1.75
CA ALA A 53 -1.50 -6.73 -1.51
C ALA A 53 -1.68 -5.71 -2.64
N LEU A 54 -0.59 -5.30 -3.31
CA LEU A 54 -0.62 -4.26 -4.33
C LEU A 54 -0.53 -4.84 -5.76
N PRO A 55 -1.46 -4.46 -6.66
CA PRO A 55 -1.30 -4.73 -8.08
C PRO A 55 -0.31 -3.75 -8.73
N GLU A 56 0.18 -4.10 -9.93
CA GLU A 56 0.85 -3.13 -10.79
C GLU A 56 -0.13 -2.04 -11.25
N PRO A 57 0.30 -0.78 -11.40
CA PRO A 57 1.68 -0.27 -11.30
C PRO A 57 2.12 0.15 -9.88
N TYR A 58 1.25 0.05 -8.87
CA TYR A 58 1.54 0.55 -7.52
C TYR A 58 2.69 -0.20 -6.86
N LEU A 59 2.73 -1.53 -7.02
CA LEU A 59 3.82 -2.35 -6.50
C LEU A 59 5.18 -1.91 -7.05
N SER A 60 5.26 -1.72 -8.36
CA SER A 60 6.49 -1.29 -9.05
C SER A 60 6.93 0.11 -8.59
N ALA A 61 5.99 1.02 -8.29
CA ALA A 61 6.31 2.31 -7.69
C ALA A 61 6.92 2.19 -6.29
N VAL A 62 6.37 1.32 -5.43
CA VAL A 62 6.94 1.10 -4.09
C VAL A 62 8.32 0.44 -4.18
N MET A 63 8.45 -0.62 -4.98
CA MET A 63 9.71 -1.34 -5.15
C MET A 63 10.81 -0.46 -5.75
N ALA A 64 10.46 0.50 -6.63
CA ALA A 64 11.40 1.48 -7.15
C ALA A 64 11.99 2.39 -6.05
N VAL A 65 11.19 2.77 -5.04
CA VAL A 65 11.67 3.57 -3.90
C VAL A 65 12.42 2.70 -2.90
N TRP A 66 11.96 1.48 -2.65
CA TRP A 66 12.58 0.56 -1.70
C TRP A 66 13.88 -0.07 -2.20
N GLY A 67 14.10 -0.09 -3.52
CA GLY A 67 15.29 -0.65 -4.16
C GLY A 67 15.43 -2.17 -4.00
N ASP A 68 16.59 -2.71 -4.36
CA ASP A 68 16.84 -4.16 -4.41
C ASP A 68 16.97 -4.83 -3.04
N ARG A 69 17.31 -4.10 -1.98
CA ARG A 69 17.62 -4.68 -0.66
C ARG A 69 16.71 -4.14 0.44
N PRO A 70 16.23 -5.00 1.36
CA PRO A 70 15.49 -4.54 2.54
C PRO A 70 16.38 -3.62 3.37
N MET A 71 15.83 -2.48 3.78
CA MET A 71 16.55 -1.48 4.58
C MET A 71 16.27 -1.65 6.08
N VAL A 72 15.19 -2.37 6.42
CA VAL A 72 14.78 -2.62 7.80
C VAL A 72 14.91 -4.12 8.11
N GLU A 73 15.80 -4.46 9.04
CA GLU A 73 15.79 -5.77 9.70
C GLU A 73 14.61 -5.80 10.68
N GLU A 74 13.61 -6.61 10.37
CA GLU A 74 12.37 -6.63 11.14
C GLU A 74 12.53 -7.44 12.44
N ALA A 75 12.64 -6.75 13.57
CA ALA A 75 12.49 -7.36 14.88
C ALA A 75 10.99 -7.58 15.18
N ALA A 76 10.44 -8.70 14.70
CA ALA A 76 9.17 -9.32 15.08
C ALA A 76 8.11 -8.38 15.72
N GLY A 77 7.68 -7.35 14.99
CA GLY A 77 6.51 -6.55 15.34
C GLY A 77 5.28 -7.11 14.62
N PRO A 78 4.07 -7.03 15.21
CA PRO A 78 2.86 -7.45 14.53
C PRO A 78 2.68 -6.56 13.28
N GLY A 79 2.78 -7.17 12.10
CA GLY A 79 2.25 -6.58 10.88
C GLY A 79 0.73 -6.49 10.97
N CYS A 80 0.11 -5.71 10.07
CA CYS A 80 -1.35 -5.63 9.96
C CYS A 80 -1.98 -7.01 9.68
#